data_AF-A0A7S4K8W1-F1
#
_entry.id   AF-A0A7S4K8W1-F1
#
_cell.length_a   1.000
_cell.length_b   1.000
_cell.length_c   1.000
_cell.angle_alpha   90.00
_cell.angle_beta   90.00
_cell.angle_gamma   90.00
#
_symmetry.space_group_name_H-M   'P 1'
#
loop_
_entity.id
_entity.type
_entity.pdbx_description
1 polymer ?
#
loop_
_entity_poly.entity_id
_entity_poly.type
_entity_poly.pdbx_seq_one_letter_code
_entity_poly.pdbx_strand_id
1 'polypeptide(L)'
;ELRRPCRAGTYSPRNAGGDANVKSAGRKRREGGAAKVRRRDGKTALHYAARNGHVHVIDYLLSSSPPPPPPGSDEKSSVNAPNENGGSDTRDDAEDSSAVAPSTQPKSIADIPSGDGTTPLHLACYTSSLPAVRLFVSMYGADPHLPNEWGCDASHWSAMSICPSPSDAVDVCEYLRSECEVKYHRSQRQGHTAAHKAAQRKNREVLRWMVGTLSGVEREEARTHGGA
;
A
#
# COMPACT_ATOMS: atom_id res chain seq x y z
N GLU A 1 -7.68 -9.06 39.72
CA GLU A 1 -6.21 -8.90 39.72
C GLU A 1 -5.57 -9.77 38.64
N LEU A 2 -4.80 -9.13 37.75
CA LEU A 2 -3.47 -9.54 37.27
C LEU A 2 -3.33 -10.91 36.58
N ARG A 3 -3.33 -10.91 35.24
CA ARG A 3 -2.12 -10.92 34.36
C ARG A 3 -1.21 -12.15 34.56
N ARG A 4 -1.15 -13.00 33.52
CA ARG A 4 0.10 -13.67 33.13
C ARG A 4 0.37 -13.48 31.62
N PRO A 5 1.63 -13.20 31.23
CA PRO A 5 1.98 -12.72 29.90
C PRO A 5 2.27 -13.85 28.91
N CYS A 6 1.87 -13.68 27.65
CA CYS A 6 2.38 -14.48 26.55
C CYS A 6 3.82 -14.03 26.24
N ARG A 7 4.75 -14.98 26.35
CA ARG A 7 6.19 -14.84 26.06
C ARG A 7 6.41 -14.26 24.66
N ALA A 8 7.18 -13.19 24.61
CA ALA A 8 7.90 -12.76 23.42
C ALA A 8 8.87 -13.88 23.00
N GLY A 9 8.68 -14.41 21.79
CA GLY A 9 9.67 -15.26 21.13
C GLY A 9 10.81 -14.37 20.64
N THR A 10 11.96 -14.45 21.30
CA THR A 10 13.21 -13.82 20.87
C THR A 10 13.72 -14.54 19.62
N TYR A 11 13.69 -13.86 18.47
CA TYR A 11 14.37 -14.31 17.26
C TYR A 11 15.85 -13.88 17.34
N SER A 12 16.74 -14.82 17.67
CA SER A 12 18.19 -14.63 17.57
C SER A 12 18.70 -15.15 16.22
N PRO A 13 19.44 -14.37 15.43
CA PRO A 13 20.12 -14.89 14.25
C PRO A 13 21.55 -15.33 14.60
N ARG A 14 22.01 -16.38 13.89
CA ARG A 14 23.40 -16.88 13.77
C ARG A 14 23.89 -17.80 14.90
N ASN A 15 24.04 -19.10 14.58
CA ASN A 15 25.36 -19.73 14.45
C ASN A 15 25.21 -21.15 13.86
N ALA A 16 25.79 -21.41 12.69
CA ALA A 16 26.16 -22.76 12.24
C ALA A 16 27.14 -22.61 11.06
N GLY A 17 28.43 -22.68 11.38
CA GLY A 17 29.49 -22.95 10.39
C GLY A 17 29.60 -24.45 10.13
N GLY A 18 30.19 -24.81 8.99
CA GLY A 18 30.66 -26.17 8.71
C GLY A 18 30.28 -26.72 7.33
N ASP A 19 30.97 -26.20 6.31
CA ASP A 19 31.43 -26.86 5.07
C ASP A 19 30.78 -28.17 4.58
N ALA A 20 30.18 -28.10 3.39
CA ALA A 20 30.26 -29.20 2.41
C ALA A 20 30.04 -28.69 0.98
N ASN A 21 31.13 -28.78 0.22
CA ASN A 21 31.34 -28.49 -1.18
C ASN A 21 30.28 -29.14 -2.11
N VAL A 22 29.38 -28.33 -2.66
CA VAL A 22 28.63 -28.67 -3.88
C VAL A 22 28.74 -27.46 -4.80
N LYS A 23 29.35 -27.67 -5.98
CA LYS A 23 29.54 -26.69 -7.05
C LYS A 23 28.22 -25.97 -7.34
N SER A 24 28.04 -24.81 -6.73
CA SER A 24 26.90 -23.93 -6.96
C SER A 24 27.14 -23.24 -8.29
N ALA A 25 26.59 -23.83 -9.36
CA ALA A 25 26.37 -23.14 -10.62
C ALA A 25 25.72 -21.80 -10.28
N GLY A 26 26.47 -20.71 -10.50
CA GLY A 26 26.05 -19.36 -10.16
C GLY A 26 24.74 -19.04 -10.84
N ARG A 27 23.62 -19.14 -10.10
CA ARG A 27 22.37 -18.50 -10.47
C ARG A 27 22.61 -17.01 -10.40
N LYS A 28 22.95 -16.42 -11.56
CA LYS A 28 22.88 -14.97 -11.78
C LYS A 28 21.46 -14.54 -11.44
N ARG A 29 21.28 -13.99 -10.25
CA ARG A 29 20.02 -13.44 -9.76
C ARG A 29 19.62 -12.38 -10.79
N ARG A 30 18.54 -12.60 -11.54
CA ARG A 30 17.93 -11.55 -12.35
C ARG A 30 17.32 -10.56 -11.37
N GLU A 31 18.13 -9.58 -10.99
CA GLU A 31 17.85 -8.56 -9.98
C GLU A 31 16.68 -7.67 -10.39
N GLY A 32 15.77 -7.38 -9.45
CA GLY A 32 14.89 -6.22 -9.44
C GLY A 32 13.79 -6.08 -10.50
N GLY A 33 13.80 -6.84 -11.59
CA GLY A 33 12.93 -6.58 -12.76
C GLY A 33 11.46 -7.01 -12.62
N ALA A 34 11.19 -8.15 -11.98
CA ALA A 34 9.86 -8.77 -12.02
C ALA A 34 8.77 -7.97 -11.27
N ALA A 35 9.13 -7.29 -10.18
CA ALA A 35 8.19 -6.52 -9.38
C ALA A 35 7.67 -5.26 -10.11
N LYS A 36 8.42 -4.75 -11.10
CA LYS A 36 8.07 -3.56 -11.89
C LYS A 36 7.35 -3.90 -13.20
N VAL A 37 7.26 -5.17 -13.59
CA VAL A 37 6.53 -5.57 -14.81
C VAL A 37 5.04 -5.34 -14.61
N ARG A 38 4.43 -4.62 -15.56
CA ARG A 38 3.01 -4.25 -15.53
C ARG A 38 2.22 -5.04 -16.58
N ARG A 39 1.00 -5.43 -16.22
CA ARG A 39 -0.01 -5.90 -17.17
C ARG A 39 -0.65 -4.71 -17.90
N ARG A 40 -1.53 -5.00 -18.86
CA ARG A 40 -2.31 -4.01 -19.63
C ARG A 40 -3.12 -3.05 -18.73
N ASP A 41 -3.59 -3.52 -17.58
CA ASP A 41 -4.32 -2.72 -16.59
C ASP A 41 -3.38 -2.00 -15.59
N GLY A 42 -2.08 -1.98 -15.87
CA GLY A 42 -1.05 -1.38 -15.03
C GLY A 42 -0.69 -2.16 -13.76
N LYS A 43 -1.38 -3.27 -13.45
CA LYS A 43 -1.10 -4.06 -12.24
C LYS A 43 0.21 -4.83 -12.35
N THR A 44 0.97 -4.84 -11.25
CA THR A 44 2.19 -5.63 -11.06
C THR A 44 1.92 -6.90 -10.25
N ALA A 45 2.90 -7.82 -10.17
CA ALA A 45 2.81 -9.00 -9.30
C ALA A 45 2.50 -8.64 -7.83
N LEU A 46 2.99 -7.48 -7.37
CA LEU A 46 2.78 -6.97 -6.02
C LEU A 46 1.31 -6.67 -5.73
N HIS A 47 0.54 -6.17 -6.71
CA HIS A 47 -0.89 -5.93 -6.57
C HIS A 47 -1.65 -7.23 -6.32
N TYR A 48 -1.30 -8.31 -7.04
CA TYR A 48 -1.93 -9.61 -6.87
C TYR A 48 -1.55 -10.25 -5.53
N ALA A 49 -0.29 -10.13 -5.11
CA ALA A 49 0.15 -10.62 -3.80
C ALA A 49 -0.57 -9.87 -2.66
N ALA A 50 -0.71 -8.54 -2.77
CA ALA A 50 -1.43 -7.69 -1.83
C ALA A 50 -2.91 -8.07 -1.72
N ARG A 51 -3.61 -8.19 -2.87
CA ARG A 51 -5.02 -8.57 -2.91
C ARG A 51 -5.28 -9.90 -2.20
N ASN A 52 -4.38 -10.87 -2.33
CA ASN A 52 -4.53 -12.19 -1.71
C ASN A 52 -3.89 -12.29 -0.31
N GLY A 53 -3.35 -11.19 0.24
CA GLY A 53 -2.71 -11.18 1.56
C GLY A 53 -1.48 -12.10 1.65
N HIS A 54 -0.78 -12.36 0.53
CA HIS A 54 0.36 -13.26 0.49
C HIS A 54 1.63 -12.58 1.01
N VAL A 55 1.68 -12.38 2.34
CA VAL A 55 2.73 -11.62 3.05
C VAL A 55 4.15 -12.05 2.66
N HIS A 56 4.42 -13.35 2.59
CA HIS A 56 5.74 -13.89 2.23
C HIS A 56 6.12 -13.59 0.77
N VAL A 57 5.15 -13.55 -0.14
CA VAL A 57 5.39 -13.16 -1.54
C VAL A 57 5.63 -11.65 -1.65
N ILE A 58 4.87 -10.84 -0.90
CA ILE A 58 5.08 -9.39 -0.81
C ILE A 58 6.50 -9.11 -0.33
N ASP A 59 6.90 -9.75 0.76
CA ASP A 59 8.24 -9.60 1.35
C ASP A 59 9.33 -10.02 0.36
N TYR A 60 9.16 -11.15 -0.33
CA TYR A 60 10.10 -11.61 -1.35
C TYR A 60 10.22 -10.63 -2.53
N LEU A 61 9.09 -10.09 -3.03
CA LEU A 61 9.07 -9.17 -4.16
C LEU A 61 9.70 -7.82 -3.82
N LEU A 62 9.57 -7.35 -2.58
CA LEU A 62 10.08 -6.06 -2.14
C LEU A 62 11.54 -6.14 -1.67
N SER A 63 11.92 -7.18 -0.93
CA SER A 63 13.32 -7.41 -0.50
C SER A 63 14.28 -7.73 -1.64
N SER A 64 13.77 -8.19 -2.78
CA SER A 64 14.58 -8.50 -3.97
C SER A 64 14.85 -7.30 -4.88
N SER A 65 14.32 -6.12 -4.56
CA SER A 65 14.55 -4.86 -5.28
C SER A 65 15.52 -3.98 -4.49
N PRO A 66 16.70 -3.61 -5.03
CA PRO A 66 17.61 -2.71 -4.32
C PRO A 66 16.99 -1.30 -4.19
N PRO A 67 17.27 -0.57 -3.09
CA PRO A 67 16.81 0.80 -2.91
C PRO A 67 17.38 1.72 -4.02
N PRO A 68 16.69 2.82 -4.37
CA PRO A 68 17.22 3.77 -5.34
C PRO A 68 18.57 4.34 -4.86
N PRO A 69 19.54 4.55 -5.77
CA PRO A 69 20.82 5.14 -5.39
C PRO A 69 20.64 6.58 -4.88
N PRO A 70 21.55 7.07 -4.01
CA PRO A 70 21.47 8.43 -3.47
C PRO A 70 21.56 9.49 -4.58
N PRO A 71 20.90 10.65 -4.42
CA PRO A 71 20.95 11.72 -5.41
C PRO A 71 22.38 12.25 -5.54
N GLY A 72 22.94 12.18 -6.76
CA GLY A 72 24.27 12.73 -7.09
C GLY A 72 25.34 11.70 -7.48
N SER A 73 25.02 10.40 -7.59
CA SER A 73 25.92 9.47 -8.27
C SER A 73 25.68 9.53 -9.78
N ASP A 74 26.56 10.22 -10.50
CA ASP A 74 26.64 10.27 -11.97
C ASP A 74 27.09 8.91 -12.54
N GLU A 75 26.40 7.83 -12.19
CA GLU A 75 26.59 6.56 -12.86
C GLU A 75 25.58 6.53 -14.01
N LYS A 76 26.12 6.67 -15.23
CA LYS A 76 25.44 6.41 -16.50
C LYS A 76 24.79 5.03 -16.45
N SER A 77 23.60 4.94 -15.87
CA SER A 77 22.76 3.77 -15.96
C SER A 77 22.35 3.67 -17.42
N SER A 78 22.89 2.65 -18.09
CA SER A 78 22.44 2.20 -19.39
C SER A 78 20.97 1.72 -19.28
N VAL A 79 20.04 2.67 -19.17
CA VAL A 79 18.61 2.46 -19.35
C VAL A 79 18.29 2.65 -20.82
N ASN A 80 18.68 1.67 -21.63
CA ASN A 80 18.07 1.48 -22.93
C ASN A 80 17.44 0.08 -22.94
N ALA A 81 16.32 -0.06 -22.21
CA ALA A 81 15.36 -1.11 -22.51
C ALA A 81 14.46 -0.55 -23.63
N PRO A 82 14.34 -1.24 -24.78
CA PRO A 82 13.60 -0.70 -25.92
C PRO A 82 12.15 -0.44 -25.53
N ASN A 83 11.72 0.80 -25.74
CA ASN A 83 10.32 1.16 -25.86
C ASN A 83 9.75 0.43 -27.09
N GLU A 84 9.11 -0.72 -26.90
CA GLU A 84 8.29 -1.33 -27.95
C GLU A 84 6.95 -0.57 -28.04
N ASN A 85 7.02 0.65 -28.55
CA ASN A 85 5.94 1.31 -29.26
C ASN A 85 6.49 1.70 -30.64
N GLY A 86 6.42 0.76 -31.57
CA GLY A 86 6.26 1.06 -33.00
C GLY A 86 4.93 0.46 -33.41
N GLY A 87 3.96 1.13 -34.03
CA GLY A 87 3.99 2.37 -34.78
C GLY A 87 3.17 2.14 -36.06
N SER A 88 1.99 2.75 -36.16
CA SER A 88 1.34 3.13 -37.42
C SER A 88 0.19 4.09 -37.09
N ASP A 89 0.40 5.40 -37.19
CA ASP A 89 0.14 6.24 -38.37
C ASP A 89 -1.31 6.76 -38.44
N THR A 90 -1.52 8.01 -38.04
CA THR A 90 -2.10 9.11 -38.86
C THR A 90 -2.82 10.19 -38.04
N ARG A 91 -2.34 11.43 -38.24
CA ARG A 91 -3.04 12.73 -38.33
C ARG A 91 -3.52 13.45 -37.06
N ASP A 92 -2.84 14.58 -36.83
CA ASP A 92 -3.36 15.95 -36.64
C ASP A 92 -4.78 16.08 -36.04
N ASP A 93 -4.87 16.67 -34.84
CA ASP A 93 -5.64 17.89 -34.59
C ASP A 93 -5.51 18.36 -33.11
N ALA A 94 -5.74 19.65 -32.94
CA ALA A 94 -5.27 20.54 -31.87
C ALA A 94 -6.05 20.51 -30.52
N GLU A 95 -5.35 20.97 -29.48
CA GLU A 95 -5.77 21.77 -28.29
C GLU A 95 -7.04 21.37 -27.50
N ASP A 96 -6.89 21.05 -26.20
CA ASP A 96 -7.48 21.82 -25.06
C ASP A 96 -7.49 20.99 -23.74
N SER A 97 -7.00 21.64 -22.67
CA SER A 97 -7.17 21.32 -21.24
C SER A 97 -6.64 19.99 -20.70
N SER A 98 -5.32 19.91 -20.54
CA SER A 98 -4.68 18.92 -19.67
C SER A 98 -4.53 19.47 -18.24
N ALA A 99 -5.45 19.07 -17.36
CA ALA A 99 -5.18 19.06 -15.93
C ALA A 99 -4.01 18.09 -15.69
N VAL A 100 -2.85 18.67 -15.43
CA VAL A 100 -1.60 17.95 -15.19
C VAL A 100 -1.78 17.09 -13.94
N ALA A 101 -2.06 15.80 -14.11
CA ALA A 101 -1.96 14.85 -13.01
C ALA A 101 -0.51 14.89 -12.51
N PRO A 102 -0.25 15.02 -11.20
CA PRO A 102 1.11 15.07 -10.71
C PRO A 102 1.76 13.73 -11.02
N SER A 103 2.64 13.71 -12.02
CA SER A 103 3.52 12.59 -12.34
C SER A 103 4.60 12.50 -11.26
N THR A 104 4.18 12.26 -10.02
CA THR A 104 5.09 12.02 -8.91
C THR A 104 5.58 10.59 -9.08
N GLN A 105 6.84 10.44 -9.47
CA GLN A 105 7.48 9.13 -9.48
C GLN A 105 7.26 8.46 -8.11
N PRO A 106 6.82 7.19 -8.06
CA PRO A 106 6.52 6.54 -6.79
C PRO A 106 7.78 6.48 -5.92
N LYS A 107 7.69 6.98 -4.69
CA LYS A 107 8.81 7.06 -3.74
C LYS A 107 9.29 5.66 -3.32
N SER A 108 8.38 4.70 -3.29
CA SER A 108 8.65 3.30 -3.01
C SER A 108 8.11 2.41 -4.12
N ILE A 109 8.77 1.27 -4.36
CA ILE A 109 8.21 0.21 -5.23
C ILE A 109 6.88 -0.33 -4.67
N ALA A 110 6.64 -0.17 -3.37
CA ALA A 110 5.38 -0.49 -2.72
C ALA A 110 4.20 0.41 -3.16
N ASP A 111 4.50 1.58 -3.74
CA ASP A 111 3.53 2.60 -4.15
C ASP A 111 3.24 2.61 -5.65
N ILE A 112 3.81 1.69 -6.44
CA ILE A 112 3.60 1.66 -7.89
C ILE A 112 2.09 1.50 -8.17
N PRO A 113 1.43 2.46 -8.84
CA PRO A 113 0.00 2.37 -9.09
C PRO A 113 -0.34 1.50 -10.32
N SER A 114 -1.52 0.88 -10.29
CA SER A 114 -2.16 0.35 -11.48
C SER A 114 -2.67 1.45 -12.41
N GLY A 115 -3.29 1.08 -13.53
CA GLY A 115 -3.73 2.01 -14.56
C GLY A 115 -4.82 3.00 -14.12
N ASP A 116 -5.47 2.75 -12.98
CA ASP A 116 -6.49 3.58 -12.34
C ASP A 116 -5.97 4.30 -11.08
N GLY A 117 -4.66 4.30 -10.84
CA GLY A 117 -4.05 4.87 -9.65
C GLY A 117 -4.12 3.98 -8.40
N THR A 118 -4.67 2.76 -8.48
CA THR A 118 -4.77 1.88 -7.31
C THR A 118 -3.40 1.32 -6.92
N THR A 119 -2.96 1.50 -5.67
CA THR A 119 -1.71 0.96 -5.14
C THR A 119 -1.87 -0.48 -4.62
N PRO A 120 -0.78 -1.25 -4.43
CA PRO A 120 -0.83 -2.53 -3.72
C PRO A 120 -1.44 -2.41 -2.32
N LEU A 121 -1.14 -1.33 -1.58
CA LEU A 121 -1.68 -1.10 -0.24
C LEU A 121 -3.21 -0.99 -0.23
N HIS A 122 -3.82 -0.34 -1.24
CA HIS A 122 -5.28 -0.32 -1.40
C HIS A 122 -5.88 -1.73 -1.45
N LEU A 123 -5.24 -2.64 -2.18
CA LEU A 123 -5.72 -4.02 -2.33
C LEU A 123 -5.54 -4.84 -1.05
N ALA A 124 -4.48 -4.59 -0.27
CA ALA A 124 -4.31 -5.18 1.05
C ALA A 124 -5.37 -4.69 2.06
N CYS A 125 -5.75 -3.40 1.98
CA CYS A 125 -6.83 -2.83 2.78
C CYS A 125 -8.19 -3.43 2.39
N TYR A 126 -8.45 -3.60 1.09
CA TYR A 126 -9.69 -4.17 0.57
C TYR A 126 -9.98 -5.59 1.06
N THR A 127 -8.94 -6.36 1.37
CA THR A 127 -9.06 -7.73 1.89
C THR A 127 -8.78 -7.85 3.38
N SER A 128 -8.63 -6.71 4.08
CA SER A 128 -8.31 -6.63 5.51
C SER A 128 -7.10 -7.45 5.94
N SER A 129 -6.08 -7.59 5.09
CA SER A 129 -4.86 -8.30 5.48
C SER A 129 -3.97 -7.38 6.33
N LEU A 130 -4.26 -7.29 7.63
CA LEU A 130 -3.45 -6.48 8.56
C LEU A 130 -1.95 -6.80 8.49
N PRO A 131 -1.51 -8.07 8.41
CA PRO A 131 -0.09 -8.38 8.24
C PRO A 131 0.51 -7.79 6.95
N ALA A 132 -0.22 -7.82 5.83
CA ALA A 132 0.25 -7.23 4.58
C ALA A 132 0.27 -5.70 4.66
N VAL A 133 -0.76 -5.08 5.25
CA VAL A 133 -0.82 -3.61 5.48
C VAL A 133 0.37 -3.15 6.32
N ARG A 134 0.66 -3.82 7.44
CA ARG A 134 1.82 -3.52 8.29
C ARG A 134 3.14 -3.71 7.55
N LEU A 135 3.26 -4.78 6.76
CA LEU A 135 4.46 -5.03 5.97
C LEU A 135 4.69 -3.88 4.97
N PHE A 136 3.67 -3.48 4.23
CA PHE A 136 3.76 -2.37 3.28
C PHE A 136 4.16 -1.05 3.95
N VAL A 137 3.46 -0.66 5.01
CA VAL A 137 3.68 0.64 5.66
C VAL A 137 4.97 0.64 6.49
N SER A 138 5.09 -0.27 7.46
CA SER A 138 6.18 -0.21 8.45
C SER A 138 7.53 -0.69 7.92
N MET A 139 7.57 -1.64 6.98
CA MET A 139 8.84 -2.21 6.50
C MET A 139 9.28 -1.61 5.16
N TYR A 140 8.31 -1.26 4.29
CA TYR A 140 8.60 -0.84 2.92
C TYR A 140 8.17 0.60 2.59
N GLY A 141 7.71 1.35 3.61
CA GLY A 141 7.43 2.77 3.51
C GLY A 141 6.33 3.14 2.51
N ALA A 142 5.36 2.24 2.30
CA ALA A 142 4.21 2.54 1.46
C ALA A 142 3.40 3.70 2.05
N ASP A 143 2.98 4.63 1.20
CA ASP A 143 2.22 5.81 1.62
C ASP A 143 0.70 5.51 1.62
N PRO A 144 0.04 5.45 2.79
CA PRO A 144 -1.38 5.16 2.91
C PRO A 144 -2.29 6.32 2.48
N HIS A 145 -1.74 7.51 2.23
CA HIS A 145 -2.51 8.69 1.83
C HIS A 145 -2.62 8.86 0.33
N LEU A 146 -1.94 8.01 -0.47
CA LEU A 146 -1.99 8.09 -1.92
C LEU A 146 -3.42 7.81 -2.44
N PRO A 147 -4.07 8.78 -3.10
CA PRO A 147 -5.37 8.54 -3.71
C PRO A 147 -5.22 7.87 -5.07
N ASN A 148 -6.19 7.04 -5.43
CA ASN A 148 -6.35 6.60 -6.82
C ASN A 148 -7.05 7.67 -7.68
N GLU A 149 -7.36 7.37 -8.95
CA GLU A 149 -7.97 8.34 -9.88
C GLU A 149 -9.35 8.85 -9.44
N TRP A 150 -10.07 8.11 -8.60
CA TRP A 150 -11.34 8.56 -8.02
C TRP A 150 -11.14 9.40 -6.76
N GLY A 151 -9.93 9.56 -6.25
CA GLY A 151 -9.66 10.21 -4.96
C GLY A 151 -9.81 9.27 -3.76
N CYS A 152 -9.88 7.95 -3.96
CA CYS A 152 -9.97 6.98 -2.86
C CYS A 152 -8.57 6.67 -2.33
N ASP A 153 -8.33 6.98 -1.06
CA ASP A 153 -7.14 6.60 -0.27
C ASP A 153 -7.40 5.32 0.57
N ALA A 154 -6.43 4.92 1.41
CA ALA A 154 -6.55 3.73 2.24
C ALA A 154 -7.82 3.68 3.12
N SER A 155 -8.36 4.83 3.57
CA SER A 155 -9.59 4.88 4.38
C SER A 155 -10.82 4.39 3.63
N HIS A 156 -10.92 4.71 2.34
CA HIS A 156 -12.03 4.29 1.50
C HIS A 156 -11.98 2.79 1.23
N TRP A 157 -10.78 2.27 0.99
CA TRP A 157 -10.56 0.85 0.69
C TRP A 157 -10.72 -0.06 1.91
N SER A 158 -10.21 0.34 3.08
CA SER A 158 -10.40 -0.41 4.33
C SER A 158 -11.87 -0.45 4.73
N ALA A 159 -12.58 0.67 4.59
CA ALA A 159 -14.01 0.74 4.87
C ALA A 159 -14.86 -0.08 3.89
N MET A 160 -14.43 -0.20 2.63
CA MET A 160 -15.06 -1.02 1.59
C MET A 160 -14.63 -2.50 1.64
N SER A 161 -13.93 -2.93 2.69
CA SER A 161 -13.36 -4.29 2.74
C SER A 161 -14.40 -5.38 2.46
N ILE A 162 -13.95 -6.42 1.76
CA ILE A 162 -14.71 -7.65 1.48
C ILE A 162 -14.37 -8.79 2.42
N CYS A 163 -13.50 -8.57 3.40
CA CYS A 163 -13.14 -9.60 4.37
C CYS A 163 -14.40 -10.09 5.10
N PRO A 164 -14.63 -11.42 5.18
CA PRO A 164 -15.79 -11.97 5.89
C PRO A 164 -15.68 -11.78 7.40
N SER A 165 -14.47 -11.54 7.93
CA SER A 165 -14.21 -11.25 9.33
C SER A 165 -14.34 -9.74 9.60
N PRO A 166 -15.37 -9.30 10.34
CA PRO A 166 -15.57 -7.87 10.62
C PRO A 166 -14.49 -7.29 11.54
N SER A 167 -13.89 -8.11 12.42
CA SER A 167 -12.81 -7.68 13.32
C SER A 167 -11.58 -7.26 12.53
N ASP A 168 -11.21 -8.02 11.49
CA ASP A 168 -10.00 -7.76 10.72
C ASP A 168 -10.09 -6.43 9.96
N ALA A 169 -11.30 -6.09 9.47
CA ALA A 169 -11.55 -4.79 8.85
C ALA A 169 -11.39 -3.64 9.84
N VAL A 170 -11.90 -3.80 11.06
CA VAL A 170 -11.73 -2.81 12.13
C VAL A 170 -10.26 -2.69 12.54
N ASP A 171 -9.52 -3.79 12.65
CA ASP A 171 -8.10 -3.77 13.03
C ASP A 171 -7.23 -3.04 11.99
N VAL A 172 -7.51 -3.23 10.69
CA VAL A 172 -6.87 -2.44 9.63
C VAL A 172 -7.26 -0.98 9.74
N CYS A 173 -8.54 -0.68 10.01
CA CYS A 173 -8.98 0.70 10.14
C CYS A 173 -8.31 1.42 11.31
N GLU A 174 -8.20 0.74 12.45
CA GLU A 174 -7.55 1.25 13.65
C GLU A 174 -6.06 1.48 13.41
N TYR A 175 -5.35 0.51 12.82
CA TYR A 175 -3.93 0.67 12.50
C TYR A 175 -3.66 1.86 11.56
N LEU A 176 -4.45 2.00 10.48
CA LEU A 176 -4.30 3.12 9.54
C LEU A 176 -4.57 4.47 10.23
N ARG A 177 -5.52 4.50 11.17
CA ARG A 177 -5.83 5.72 11.91
C ARG A 177 -4.75 6.05 12.94
N SER A 178 -4.38 5.10 13.80
CA SER A 178 -3.50 5.34 14.96
C SER A 178 -2.04 5.48 14.56
N GLU A 179 -1.56 4.62 13.66
CA GLU A 179 -0.14 4.56 13.30
C GLU A 179 0.19 5.38 12.06
N CYS A 180 -0.79 5.65 11.20
CA CYS A 180 -0.58 6.30 9.91
C CYS A 180 -1.34 7.63 9.74
N GLU A 181 -2.11 8.04 10.76
CA GLU A 181 -2.88 9.30 10.78
C GLU A 181 -3.88 9.44 9.60
N VAL A 182 -4.39 8.31 9.09
CA VAL A 182 -5.37 8.31 7.99
C VAL A 182 -6.72 8.83 8.48
N LYS A 183 -7.25 9.83 7.77
CA LYS A 183 -8.52 10.50 8.10
C LYS A 183 -9.71 9.84 7.41
N TYR A 184 -10.70 9.40 8.18
CA TYR A 184 -11.90 8.71 7.68
C TYR A 184 -13.06 9.65 7.28
N HIS A 185 -12.93 10.96 7.51
CA HIS A 185 -13.95 11.96 7.18
C HIS A 185 -13.72 12.64 5.81
N ARG A 186 -12.62 12.33 5.11
CA ARG A 186 -12.35 12.87 3.77
C ARG A 186 -13.31 12.28 2.76
N SER A 187 -13.73 13.09 1.78
CA SER A 187 -14.53 12.66 0.64
C SER A 187 -13.67 12.53 -0.61
N GLN A 188 -13.88 11.46 -1.38
CA GLN A 188 -13.29 11.31 -2.72
C GLN A 188 -14.02 12.20 -3.76
N ARG A 189 -13.61 12.16 -5.04
CA ARG A 189 -14.06 13.10 -6.09
C ARG A 189 -15.59 13.16 -6.30
N GLN A 190 -16.31 12.07 -6.09
CA GLN A 190 -17.79 12.00 -6.13
C GLN A 190 -18.46 12.29 -4.78
N GLY A 191 -17.77 12.87 -3.79
CA GLY A 191 -18.33 13.24 -2.48
C GLY A 191 -18.48 12.10 -1.46
N HIS A 192 -18.35 10.82 -1.85
CA HIS A 192 -18.36 9.70 -0.90
C HIS A 192 -17.19 9.74 0.09
N THR A 193 -17.50 9.59 1.38
CA THR A 193 -16.54 9.33 2.45
C THR A 193 -16.33 7.83 2.69
N ALA A 194 -15.39 7.46 3.56
CA ALA A 194 -15.21 6.08 3.99
C ALA A 194 -16.50 5.47 4.59
N ALA A 195 -17.31 6.26 5.30
CA ALA A 195 -18.61 5.81 5.84
C ALA A 195 -19.60 5.42 4.73
N HIS A 196 -19.64 6.15 3.60
CA HIS A 196 -20.47 5.78 2.44
C HIS A 196 -20.05 4.42 1.88
N LYS A 197 -18.74 4.15 1.81
CA LYS A 197 -18.19 2.87 1.33
C LYS A 197 -18.53 1.72 2.28
N ALA A 198 -18.41 1.92 3.59
CA ALA A 198 -18.81 0.93 4.59
C ALA A 198 -20.32 0.63 4.53
N ALA A 199 -21.16 1.66 4.38
CA ALA A 199 -22.60 1.51 4.22
C ALA A 199 -22.96 0.71 2.96
N GLN A 200 -22.35 1.04 1.82
CA GLN A 200 -22.53 0.30 0.55
C GLN A 200 -22.22 -1.20 0.70
N ARG A 201 -21.20 -1.54 1.50
CA ARG A 201 -20.78 -2.93 1.76
C ARG A 201 -21.49 -3.60 2.93
N LYS A 202 -22.39 -2.89 3.62
CA LYS A 202 -23.05 -3.34 4.86
C LYS A 202 -22.03 -3.68 5.97
N ASN A 203 -20.88 -3.01 6.00
CA ASN A 203 -19.83 -3.17 7.01
C ASN A 203 -20.22 -2.47 8.32
N ARG A 204 -21.19 -3.05 9.02
CA ARG A 204 -21.76 -2.50 10.27
C ARG A 204 -20.70 -2.25 11.35
N GLU A 205 -19.74 -3.16 11.50
CA GLU A 205 -18.72 -3.05 12.55
C GLU A 205 -17.74 -1.90 12.28
N VAL A 206 -17.37 -1.66 11.01
CA VAL A 206 -16.59 -0.47 10.64
C VAL A 206 -17.39 0.81 10.90
N LEU A 207 -18.68 0.84 10.57
CA LEU A 207 -19.53 2.00 10.88
C LEU A 207 -19.66 2.24 12.40
N ARG A 208 -19.82 1.17 13.19
CA ARG A 208 -19.86 1.24 14.65
C ARG A 208 -18.53 1.78 15.20
N TRP A 209 -17.42 1.28 14.70
CA TRP A 209 -16.08 1.77 15.04
C TRP A 209 -15.93 3.25 14.67
N MET A 210 -16.32 3.66 13.46
CA MET A 210 -16.28 5.09 13.06
C MET A 210 -17.08 5.96 14.03
N VAL A 211 -18.31 5.57 14.38
CA VAL A 211 -19.12 6.34 15.33
C VAL A 211 -18.45 6.37 16.70
N GLY A 212 -17.99 5.24 17.24
CA GLY A 212 -17.37 5.19 18.57
C GLY A 212 -16.06 5.98 18.65
N THR A 213 -15.20 5.86 17.64
CA THR A 213 -13.84 6.40 17.67
C THR A 213 -13.75 7.81 17.08
N LEU A 214 -14.64 8.23 16.17
CA LEU A 214 -14.62 9.60 15.60
C LEU A 214 -15.46 10.58 16.43
N SER A 215 -16.60 10.16 17.00
CA SER A 215 -17.40 11.04 17.87
C SER A 215 -16.72 11.36 19.21
N GLY A 216 -15.74 10.54 19.62
CA GLY A 216 -14.91 10.81 20.80
C GLY A 216 -13.89 11.92 20.59
N VAL A 217 -13.38 12.12 19.37
CA VAL A 217 -12.33 13.11 19.07
C VAL A 217 -12.88 14.53 19.15
N GLU A 218 -14.08 14.77 18.59
CA GLU A 218 -14.72 16.09 18.65
C GLU A 218 -14.99 16.54 20.11
N ARG A 219 -15.20 15.59 21.03
CA ARG A 219 -15.41 15.88 22.46
C ARG A 219 -14.13 16.24 23.20
N GLU A 220 -12.99 15.68 22.80
CA GLU A 220 -11.68 15.99 23.39
C GLU A 220 -11.15 17.34 22.87
N GLU A 221 -11.27 17.62 21.56
CA GLU A 221 -10.87 18.90 20.97
C GLU A 221 -11.73 20.08 21.48
N ALA A 222 -13.03 19.85 21.74
CA ALA A 222 -13.90 20.85 22.36
C ALA A 222 -13.55 21.13 23.84
N ARG A 223 -12.91 20.19 24.54
CA ARG A 223 -12.45 20.41 25.94
C ARG A 223 -11.13 21.17 26.01
N THR A 224 -10.23 20.99 25.05
CA THR A 224 -8.93 21.66 25.03
C THR A 224 -8.99 23.13 24.62
N HIS A 225 -10.03 23.54 23.86
CA HIS A 225 -10.22 24.93 23.42
C HIS A 225 -11.27 25.72 24.22
N GLY A 226 -11.92 25.09 25.22
CA GLY A 226 -12.95 25.71 26.07
C GLY A 226 -12.46 26.13 27.46
N GLY A 227 -11.15 26.08 27.72
CA GLY A 227 -10.54 26.41 29.01
C GLY A 227 -9.42 27.43 28.87
N ALA A 228 -9.76 28.65 28.46
CA ALA A 228 -8.91 29.83 28.58
C ALA A 228 -9.78 31.06 28.85
#